data_AF-A0AAE1IWD3-F1
#
_entry.id   AF-A0AAE1IWD3-F1
#
_cell.length_a   1.000
_cell.length_b   1.000
_cell.length_c   1.000
_cell.angle_alpha   90.00
_cell.angle_beta   90.00
_cell.angle_gamma   90.00
#
_symmetry.space_group_name_H-M   'P 1'
#
loop_
_entity.id
_entity.type
_entity.pdbx_description
1 polymer ?
#
loop_
_entity_poly.entity_id
_entity_poly.type
_entity_poly.pdbx_seq_one_letter_code
_entity_poly.pdbx_strand_id
1 'polypeptide(L)'
;MASLYTASFLPSSSSSKRVVPVNASINVPKFPLLPFSSSNSKVSFRKLFEELNGFSHSNILPSQSNTNLNNVSQSHDDLIRAELYVILEAVADRVEMHHNIGEQRDNWNTLLLNSINMITLAASTMAGVTGVAAASGAPLLAFKLSSGLLFSAATGMLVIMNKIQPSQLAEEQRNATRLFRQLQNEIQTKIAIGKVTEEDVKNTMAKVLALDKAYPLPLLGAMIEKFPKKFEHATWWPSSSSHRTSLKSKESKNGWSEELEMELKEVMEVVQKKDIEDYERLGNLVLKINKSLAIAGPLLTGVAAVGSVFISAESSWSVVVPAVAGAMSTAINGFEHGGQLGMVAEMYRNSAGFFQMLEESVEETIEEDVERRENGELFEMKLALKLGRSLSQLRDLAKKSAYSRIEGADVDEFASKLF
;
A
#
# COMPACT_ATOMS: atom_id res chain seq x y z
N MET A 1 9.02 -58.56 -32.26
CA MET A 1 7.83 -59.44 -32.23
C MET A 1 7.50 -59.74 -30.77
N ALA A 2 6.56 -58.98 -30.19
CA ALA A 2 5.84 -59.22 -28.92
C ALA A 2 4.96 -57.97 -28.69
N SER A 3 3.77 -57.91 -29.28
CA SER A 3 2.45 -58.26 -28.71
C SER A 3 1.91 -57.24 -27.70
N LEU A 4 0.92 -56.50 -28.18
CA LEU A 4 0.02 -55.57 -27.50
C LEU A 4 -0.77 -56.23 -26.36
N TYR A 5 -0.97 -55.48 -25.27
CA TYR A 5 -2.13 -55.63 -24.39
C TYR A 5 -2.73 -54.25 -24.08
N THR A 6 -3.90 -54.00 -24.65
CA THR A 6 -4.81 -52.90 -24.34
C THR A 6 -5.75 -53.34 -23.22
N ALA A 7 -5.75 -52.63 -22.10
CA ALA A 7 -6.73 -52.83 -21.03
C ALA A 7 -7.93 -51.88 -21.23
N SER A 8 -9.08 -52.49 -21.51
CA SER A 8 -10.40 -51.87 -21.56
C SER A 8 -10.98 -51.75 -20.15
N PHE A 9 -11.29 -50.54 -19.70
CA PHE A 9 -12.10 -50.29 -18.51
C PHE A 9 -13.58 -50.17 -18.90
N LEU A 10 -14.38 -51.15 -18.49
CA LEU A 10 -15.85 -51.08 -18.47
C LEU A 10 -16.32 -50.65 -17.08
N PRO A 11 -17.37 -49.80 -16.97
CA PRO A 11 -18.00 -49.46 -15.71
C PRO A 11 -19.25 -50.32 -15.45
N SER A 12 -19.49 -50.67 -14.18
CA SER A 12 -20.73 -51.24 -13.62
C SER A 12 -20.63 -51.06 -12.10
N SER A 13 -21.64 -50.71 -11.30
CA SER A 13 -23.08 -50.50 -11.50
C SER A 13 -23.66 -49.67 -10.33
N SER A 14 -24.77 -48.98 -10.59
CA SER A 14 -25.93 -48.75 -9.71
C SER A 14 -25.76 -48.32 -8.25
N SER A 15 -26.22 -47.10 -7.95
CA SER A 15 -27.03 -46.83 -6.76
C SER A 15 -28.22 -45.97 -7.16
N SER A 16 -29.41 -46.57 -7.13
CA SER A 16 -30.69 -45.87 -7.25
C SER A 16 -30.89 -44.99 -6.02
N LYS A 17 -30.85 -43.66 -6.20
CA LYS A 17 -31.44 -42.72 -5.24
C LYS A 17 -32.49 -41.87 -5.93
N ARG A 18 -33.67 -41.95 -5.33
CA ARG A 18 -34.96 -41.32 -5.62
C ARG A 18 -34.78 -39.84 -5.95
N VAL A 19 -35.24 -39.41 -7.14
CA VAL A 19 -35.34 -38.00 -7.53
C VAL A 19 -36.49 -37.38 -6.73
N VAL A 20 -36.17 -36.51 -5.78
CA VAL A 20 -37.13 -35.58 -5.16
C VAL A 20 -36.94 -34.23 -5.88
N PRO A 21 -37.96 -33.67 -6.54
CA PRO A 21 -37.86 -32.33 -7.09
C PRO A 21 -37.89 -31.32 -5.94
N VAL A 22 -36.73 -30.73 -5.61
CA VAL A 22 -36.66 -29.57 -4.73
C VAL A 22 -37.07 -28.35 -5.57
N ASN A 23 -38.35 -27.99 -5.51
CA ASN A 23 -38.82 -26.68 -5.93
C ASN A 23 -38.30 -25.64 -4.92
N ALA A 24 -37.15 -25.03 -5.21
CA ALA A 24 -36.72 -23.83 -4.51
C ALA A 24 -37.48 -22.62 -5.07
N SER A 25 -38.67 -22.35 -4.53
CA SER A 25 -39.32 -21.06 -4.73
C SER A 25 -38.54 -19.99 -3.96
N ILE A 26 -37.85 -19.09 -4.65
CA ILE A 26 -37.31 -17.87 -4.03
C ILE A 26 -38.51 -16.98 -3.69
N ASN A 27 -38.99 -17.08 -2.45
CA ASN A 27 -39.89 -16.07 -1.90
C ASN A 27 -39.05 -14.82 -1.62
N VAL A 28 -39.00 -13.92 -2.61
CA VAL A 28 -38.49 -12.57 -2.42
C VAL A 28 -39.46 -11.86 -1.46
N PRO A 29 -39.04 -11.43 -0.26
CA PRO A 29 -39.89 -10.61 0.58
C PRO A 29 -40.19 -9.31 -0.18
N LYS A 30 -41.47 -9.02 -0.40
CA LYS A 30 -41.92 -7.76 -0.99
C LYS A 30 -41.45 -6.62 -0.09
N PHE A 31 -40.46 -5.86 -0.55
CA PHE A 31 -40.14 -4.57 0.04
C PHE A 31 -41.38 -3.67 -0.09
N PRO A 32 -41.81 -2.99 1.00
CA PRO A 32 -42.86 -2.01 0.87
C PRO A 32 -42.41 -0.92 -0.11
N LEU A 33 -43.20 -0.70 -1.16
CA LEU A 33 -43.07 0.42 -2.07
C LEU A 33 -43.21 1.72 -1.26
N LEU A 34 -42.09 2.34 -0.93
CA LEU A 34 -42.06 3.71 -0.46
C LEU A 34 -42.39 4.62 -1.66
N PRO A 35 -43.40 5.49 -1.58
CA PRO A 35 -43.68 6.43 -2.65
C PRO A 35 -42.52 7.41 -2.75
N PHE A 36 -41.86 7.46 -3.91
CA PHE A 36 -40.96 8.56 -4.28
C PHE A 36 -41.80 9.83 -4.43
N SER A 37 -42.00 10.53 -3.32
CA SER A 37 -42.39 11.93 -3.34
C SER A 37 -41.12 12.76 -3.45
N SER A 38 -40.91 13.41 -4.59
CA SER A 38 -39.89 14.44 -4.71
C SER A 38 -40.30 15.62 -3.83
N SER A 39 -39.66 15.75 -2.67
CA SER A 39 -39.67 17.02 -1.93
C SER A 39 -38.26 17.34 -1.48
N ASN A 40 -37.73 18.42 -2.04
CA ASN A 40 -36.57 19.12 -1.51
C ASN A 40 -36.80 19.46 -0.04
N SER A 41 -36.18 18.72 0.88
CA SER A 41 -36.05 19.15 2.27
C SER A 41 -34.60 19.04 2.69
N LYS A 42 -33.97 20.20 2.90
CA LYS A 42 -32.66 20.33 3.54
C LYS A 42 -32.73 19.65 4.91
N VAL A 43 -32.08 18.48 5.03
CA VAL A 43 -31.98 17.78 6.30
C VAL A 43 -31.03 18.57 7.19
N SER A 44 -31.57 19.05 8.32
CA SER A 44 -30.83 19.83 9.31
C SER A 44 -29.84 18.92 10.04
N PHE A 45 -28.55 19.15 9.82
CA PHE A 45 -27.42 18.51 10.50
C PHE A 45 -27.52 18.52 12.04
N ARG A 46 -28.35 19.39 12.63
CA ARG A 46 -28.54 19.47 14.08
C ARG A 46 -29.19 18.21 14.67
N LYS A 47 -30.04 17.50 13.92
CA LYS A 47 -30.79 16.35 14.46
C LYS A 47 -29.96 15.06 14.53
N LEU A 48 -28.97 14.89 13.64
CA LEU A 48 -28.03 13.76 13.69
C LEU A 48 -26.97 13.94 14.79
N PHE A 49 -26.61 15.18 15.11
CA PHE A 49 -25.66 15.49 16.19
C PHE A 49 -26.24 15.21 17.58
N GLU A 50 -27.56 15.33 17.73
CA GLU A 50 -28.27 15.10 19.00
C GLU A 50 -28.40 13.60 19.33
N GLU A 51 -28.41 12.73 18.30
CA GLU A 51 -28.50 11.26 18.45
C GLU A 51 -27.14 10.60 18.78
N LEU A 52 -26.01 11.27 18.48
CA LEU A 52 -24.65 10.82 18.79
C LEU A 52 -24.20 11.14 20.23
N ASN A 53 -24.90 12.03 20.94
CA ASN A 53 -24.61 12.34 22.34
C ASN A 53 -24.99 11.21 23.33
N GLY A 54 -25.53 10.09 22.85
CA GLY A 54 -25.91 8.95 23.68
C GLY A 54 -24.76 8.05 24.15
N PHE A 55 -23.51 8.30 23.73
CA PHE A 55 -22.36 7.41 23.99
C PHE A 55 -21.23 8.00 24.84
N SER A 56 -21.45 9.11 25.57
CA SER A 56 -20.44 9.66 26.49
C SER A 56 -20.82 9.49 27.96
N HIS A 57 -20.48 8.34 28.54
CA HIS A 57 -20.01 8.28 29.93
C HIS A 57 -18.49 8.57 29.86
N SER A 58 -17.87 9.54 30.53
CA SER A 58 -18.14 10.22 31.79
C SER A 58 -17.46 11.60 31.79
N ASN A 59 -18.21 12.67 32.06
CA ASN A 59 -17.66 13.98 32.37
C ASN A 59 -16.99 13.96 33.75
N ILE A 60 -15.70 14.30 33.83
CA ILE A 60 -15.12 14.92 35.02
C ILE A 60 -14.58 16.28 34.57
N LEU A 61 -15.41 17.31 34.72
CA LEU A 61 -15.01 18.71 34.67
C LEU A 61 -15.09 19.24 36.11
N PRO A 62 -14.02 19.84 36.69
CA PRO A 62 -14.14 20.52 37.97
C PRO A 62 -14.88 21.84 37.80
N SER A 63 -15.83 22.07 38.71
CA SER A 63 -16.60 23.30 38.89
C SER A 63 -15.69 24.53 39.04
N GLN A 64 -16.01 25.61 38.33
CA GLN A 64 -15.37 26.91 38.46
C GLN A 64 -15.68 27.55 39.83
N SER A 65 -14.64 28.13 40.46
CA SER A 65 -14.79 29.23 41.42
C SER A 65 -13.62 30.20 41.28
N ASN A 66 -13.96 31.50 41.33
CA ASN A 66 -13.19 32.66 40.88
C ASN A 66 -11.84 32.94 41.57
N THR A 67 -10.87 33.42 40.77
CA THR A 67 -10.03 34.66 40.91
C THR A 67 -8.55 34.44 40.57
N ASN A 68 -8.00 35.45 39.88
CA ASN A 68 -6.59 35.82 39.65
C ASN A 68 -6.08 35.71 38.21
N LEU A 69 -5.27 36.71 37.86
CA LEU A 69 -4.71 37.05 36.55
C LEU A 69 -3.84 35.95 35.90
N ASN A 70 -3.74 34.77 36.53
CA ASN A 70 -3.13 33.54 36.01
C ASN A 70 -4.11 32.67 35.19
N ASN A 71 -5.42 32.95 35.23
CA ASN A 71 -6.44 32.15 34.54
C ASN A 71 -6.47 32.30 33.01
N VAL A 72 -5.94 33.39 32.44
CA VAL A 72 -5.99 33.62 30.98
C VAL A 72 -4.98 32.76 30.23
N SER A 73 -3.77 32.56 30.80
CA SER A 73 -2.76 31.66 30.23
C SER A 73 -3.15 30.19 30.36
N GLN A 74 -3.70 29.78 31.51
CA GLN A 74 -4.25 28.43 31.67
C GLN A 74 -5.38 28.14 30.67
N SER A 75 -6.27 29.12 30.43
CA SER A 75 -7.32 28.99 29.41
C SER A 75 -6.78 28.80 27.98
N HIS A 76 -5.64 29.41 27.64
CA HIS A 76 -5.07 29.31 26.30
C HIS A 76 -4.30 27.99 26.12
N ASP A 77 -3.51 27.60 27.13
CA ASP A 77 -2.79 26.33 27.13
C ASP A 77 -3.74 25.13 27.14
N ASP A 78 -4.87 25.23 27.85
CA ASP A 78 -5.93 24.21 27.86
C ASP A 78 -6.63 24.13 26.49
N LEU A 79 -6.80 25.25 25.79
CA LEU A 79 -7.38 25.29 24.46
C LEU A 79 -6.44 24.67 23.41
N ILE A 80 -5.15 25.01 23.43
CA ILE A 80 -4.13 24.42 22.55
C ILE A 80 -4.04 22.90 22.79
N ARG A 81 -4.12 22.47 24.06
CA ARG A 81 -4.16 21.04 24.40
C ARG A 81 -5.43 20.37 23.89
N ALA A 82 -6.58 21.01 24.00
CA ALA A 82 -7.85 20.51 23.46
C ALA A 82 -7.79 20.36 21.93
N GLU A 83 -7.19 21.32 21.22
CA GLU A 83 -6.96 21.22 19.77
C GLU A 83 -6.09 20.02 19.39
N LEU A 84 -5.01 19.75 20.14
CA LEU A 84 -4.21 18.54 19.92
C LEU A 84 -5.00 17.25 20.19
N TYR A 85 -5.89 17.22 21.18
CA TYR A 85 -6.74 16.06 21.42
C TYR A 85 -7.73 15.82 20.27
N VAL A 86 -8.31 16.89 19.70
CA VAL A 86 -9.17 16.78 18.52
C VAL A 86 -8.38 16.20 17.33
N ILE A 87 -7.14 16.67 17.12
CA ILE A 87 -6.28 16.12 16.07
C ILE A 87 -5.93 14.66 16.37
N LEU A 88 -5.63 14.31 17.63
CA LEU A 88 -5.31 12.95 18.05
C LEU A 88 -6.46 11.98 17.78
N GLU A 89 -7.70 12.37 18.10
CA GLU A 89 -8.90 11.58 17.82
C GLU A 89 -9.06 11.35 16.31
N ALA A 90 -8.92 12.41 15.51
CA ALA A 90 -9.01 12.31 14.06
C ALA A 90 -7.85 11.48 13.45
N VAL A 91 -6.67 11.46 14.06
CA VAL A 91 -5.54 10.59 13.66
C VAL A 91 -5.82 9.14 14.03
N ALA A 92 -6.38 8.88 15.22
CA ALA A 92 -6.74 7.52 15.64
C ALA A 92 -7.78 6.90 14.70
N ASP A 93 -8.82 7.66 14.32
CA ASP A 93 -9.81 7.23 13.33
C ASP A 93 -9.16 6.90 11.97
N ARG A 94 -8.21 7.73 11.50
CA ARG A 94 -7.45 7.45 10.26
C ARG A 94 -6.62 6.17 10.35
N VAL A 95 -6.02 5.87 11.51
CA VAL A 95 -5.28 4.60 11.70
C VAL A 95 -6.21 3.41 11.48
N GLU A 96 -7.40 3.42 12.08
CA GLU A 96 -8.39 2.35 11.91
C GLU A 96 -8.92 2.29 10.48
N MET A 97 -9.23 3.44 9.89
CA MET A 97 -9.71 3.55 8.51
C MET A 97 -8.69 2.97 7.50
N HIS A 98 -7.43 3.40 7.55
CA HIS A 98 -6.40 2.87 6.66
C HIS A 98 -6.14 1.38 6.90
N HIS A 99 -6.20 0.92 8.15
CA HIS A 99 -6.05 -0.50 8.48
C HIS A 99 -7.15 -1.33 7.82
N ASN A 100 -8.41 -0.96 8.01
CA ASN A 100 -9.58 -1.65 7.46
C ASN A 100 -9.57 -1.65 5.92
N ILE A 101 -9.23 -0.52 5.30
CA ILE A 101 -9.15 -0.40 3.83
C ILE A 101 -7.98 -1.25 3.29
N GLY A 102 -6.86 -1.32 4.01
CA GLY A 102 -5.73 -2.19 3.68
C GLY A 102 -6.14 -3.67 3.64
N GLU A 103 -6.86 -4.15 4.66
CA GLU A 103 -7.39 -5.52 4.70
C GLU A 103 -8.41 -5.79 3.57
N GLN A 104 -9.30 -4.83 3.30
CA GLN A 104 -10.26 -4.92 2.21
C GLN A 104 -9.56 -5.10 0.85
N ARG A 105 -8.50 -4.32 0.59
CA ARG A 105 -7.72 -4.37 -0.67
C ARG A 105 -6.95 -5.67 -0.80
N ASP A 106 -6.43 -6.20 0.30
CA ASP A 106 -5.75 -7.50 0.33
C ASP A 106 -6.73 -8.66 0.02
N ASN A 107 -7.93 -8.61 0.60
CA ASN A 107 -9.00 -9.56 0.28
C ASN A 107 -9.43 -9.46 -1.19
N TRP A 108 -9.53 -8.25 -1.74
CA TRP A 108 -9.79 -8.04 -3.17
C TRP A 108 -8.70 -8.66 -4.05
N ASN A 109 -7.42 -8.50 -3.68
CA ASN A 109 -6.31 -9.14 -4.40
C ASN A 109 -6.52 -10.65 -4.49
N THR A 110 -6.78 -11.29 -3.35
CA THR A 110 -6.97 -12.74 -3.25
C THR A 110 -8.19 -13.22 -4.04
N LEU A 111 -9.33 -12.54 -3.91
CA LEU A 111 -10.57 -12.89 -4.60
C LEU A 111 -10.44 -12.74 -6.12
N LEU A 112 -9.90 -11.61 -6.59
CA LEU A 112 -9.74 -11.35 -8.02
C LEU A 112 -8.71 -12.30 -8.65
N LEU A 113 -7.56 -12.51 -8.00
CA LEU A 113 -6.54 -13.45 -8.45
C LEU A 113 -7.11 -14.85 -8.67
N ASN A 114 -7.78 -15.40 -7.65
CA ASN A 114 -8.34 -16.74 -7.71
C ASN A 114 -9.46 -16.85 -8.75
N SER A 115 -10.34 -15.85 -8.80
CA SER A 115 -11.47 -15.84 -9.74
C SER A 115 -10.99 -15.76 -11.19
N ILE A 116 -10.06 -14.85 -11.50
CA ILE A 116 -9.50 -14.71 -12.84
C ILE A 116 -8.74 -15.96 -13.26
N ASN A 117 -7.92 -16.53 -12.37
CA ASN A 117 -7.21 -17.77 -12.67
C ASN A 117 -8.17 -18.93 -12.96
N MET A 118 -9.22 -19.08 -12.15
CA MET A 118 -10.22 -20.13 -12.37
C MET A 118 -11.01 -19.94 -13.66
N ILE A 119 -11.43 -18.71 -13.98
CA ILE A 119 -12.11 -18.40 -15.23
C ILE A 119 -11.21 -18.71 -16.43
N THR A 120 -9.96 -18.27 -16.38
CA THR A 120 -8.99 -18.44 -17.47
C THR A 120 -8.61 -19.91 -17.66
N LEU A 121 -8.40 -20.66 -16.58
CA LEU A 121 -8.13 -22.09 -16.63
C LEU A 121 -9.34 -22.88 -17.14
N ALA A 122 -10.55 -22.58 -16.64
CA ALA A 122 -11.77 -23.22 -17.13
C ALA A 122 -11.96 -22.97 -18.63
N ALA A 123 -11.75 -21.73 -19.08
CA ALA A 123 -11.78 -21.38 -20.50
C ALA A 123 -10.73 -22.14 -21.31
N SER A 124 -9.51 -22.27 -20.78
CA SER A 124 -8.42 -23.03 -21.40
C SER A 124 -8.73 -24.52 -21.52
N THR A 125 -9.31 -25.11 -20.47
CA THR A 125 -9.78 -26.50 -20.50
C THR A 125 -10.90 -26.70 -21.51
N MET A 126 -11.87 -25.78 -21.58
CA MET A 126 -12.94 -25.83 -22.59
C MET A 126 -12.38 -25.73 -24.01
N ALA A 127 -11.41 -24.85 -24.26
CA ALA A 127 -10.72 -24.75 -25.54
C ALA A 127 -9.98 -26.05 -25.90
N GLY A 128 -9.23 -26.62 -24.95
CA GLY A 128 -8.51 -27.89 -25.14
C GLY A 128 -9.44 -29.09 -25.40
N VAL A 129 -10.50 -29.25 -24.60
CA VAL A 129 -11.51 -30.32 -24.76
C VAL A 129 -12.24 -30.20 -26.10
N THR A 130 -12.51 -28.97 -26.56
CA THR A 130 -13.11 -28.73 -27.88
C THR A 130 -12.26 -29.33 -29.00
N GLY A 131 -10.93 -29.25 -28.92
CA GLY A 131 -10.06 -29.87 -29.92
C GLY A 131 -10.16 -31.38 -29.97
N VAL A 132 -10.24 -32.04 -28.82
CA VAL A 132 -10.39 -33.50 -28.73
C VAL A 132 -11.76 -33.94 -29.22
N ALA A 133 -12.82 -33.23 -28.84
CA ALA A 133 -14.19 -33.54 -29.24
C ALA A 133 -14.51 -33.15 -30.70
N ALA A 134 -13.73 -32.24 -31.31
CA ALA A 134 -13.76 -31.96 -32.75
C ALA A 134 -13.37 -33.17 -33.61
N ALA A 135 -12.44 -33.99 -33.12
CA ALA A 135 -12.08 -35.23 -33.78
C ALA A 135 -13.17 -36.32 -33.70
N SER A 136 -14.14 -36.20 -32.77
CA SER A 136 -15.22 -37.17 -32.56
C SER A 136 -16.59 -36.76 -33.10
N GLY A 137 -16.69 -35.62 -33.82
CA GLY A 137 -17.92 -35.19 -34.49
C GLY A 137 -19.02 -34.63 -33.59
N ALA A 138 -18.71 -34.29 -32.33
CA ALA A 138 -19.68 -33.74 -31.38
C ALA A 138 -20.10 -32.29 -31.73
N PRO A 139 -21.29 -31.82 -31.30
CA PRO A 139 -21.66 -30.41 -31.40
C PRO A 139 -20.82 -29.54 -30.46
N LEU A 140 -19.92 -28.73 -31.01
CA LEU A 140 -18.84 -28.04 -30.28
C LEU A 140 -19.02 -26.54 -30.09
N LEU A 141 -20.09 -25.98 -30.67
CA LEU A 141 -20.36 -24.54 -30.65
C LEU A 141 -20.47 -24.01 -29.22
N ALA A 142 -21.12 -24.75 -28.33
CA ALA A 142 -21.29 -24.34 -26.94
C ALA A 142 -19.96 -24.16 -26.20
N PHE A 143 -19.00 -25.08 -26.37
CA PHE A 143 -17.69 -24.98 -25.71
C PHE A 143 -16.81 -23.88 -26.29
N LYS A 144 -16.82 -23.67 -27.63
CA LYS A 144 -16.11 -22.56 -28.28
C LYS A 144 -16.60 -21.20 -27.80
N LEU A 145 -17.92 -21.01 -27.82
CA LEU A 145 -18.54 -19.76 -27.38
C LEU A 145 -18.34 -19.52 -25.88
N SER A 146 -18.49 -20.56 -25.05
CA SER A 146 -18.27 -20.46 -23.61
C SER A 146 -16.81 -20.11 -23.28
N SER A 147 -15.85 -20.78 -23.92
CA SER A 147 -14.43 -20.49 -23.76
C SER A 147 -14.09 -19.07 -24.19
N GLY A 148 -14.57 -18.64 -25.38
CA GLY A 148 -14.37 -17.28 -25.87
C GLY A 148 -14.97 -16.21 -24.95
N LEU A 149 -16.16 -16.45 -24.40
CA LEU A 149 -16.82 -15.54 -23.46
C LEU A 149 -16.09 -15.48 -22.12
N LEU A 150 -15.65 -16.61 -21.57
CA LEU A 150 -14.89 -16.66 -20.32
C LEU A 150 -13.53 -15.97 -20.47
N PHE A 151 -12.81 -16.18 -21.58
CA PHE A 151 -11.58 -15.45 -21.85
C PHE A 151 -11.84 -13.95 -22.01
N SER A 152 -12.91 -13.54 -22.70
CA SER A 152 -13.29 -12.12 -22.82
C SER A 152 -13.57 -11.49 -21.46
N ALA A 153 -14.29 -12.21 -20.59
CA ALA A 153 -14.55 -11.78 -19.22
C ALA A 153 -13.24 -11.67 -18.42
N ALA A 154 -12.35 -12.67 -18.51
CA ALA A 154 -11.04 -12.63 -17.88
C ALA A 154 -10.18 -11.46 -18.38
N THR A 155 -10.18 -11.15 -19.67
CA THR A 155 -9.49 -9.97 -20.23
C THR A 155 -10.01 -8.68 -19.59
N GLY A 156 -11.33 -8.50 -19.54
CA GLY A 156 -11.92 -7.32 -18.91
C GLY A 156 -11.57 -7.20 -17.42
N MET A 157 -11.67 -8.31 -16.68
CA MET A 157 -11.31 -8.36 -15.26
C MET A 157 -9.81 -8.09 -15.03
N LEU A 158 -8.93 -8.63 -15.87
CA LEU A 158 -7.48 -8.37 -15.81
C LEU A 158 -7.17 -6.90 -16.08
N VAL A 159 -7.81 -6.26 -17.06
CA VAL A 159 -7.61 -4.82 -17.31
C VAL A 159 -8.01 -4.00 -16.08
N ILE A 160 -9.12 -4.32 -15.44
CA ILE A 160 -9.57 -3.64 -14.22
C ILE A 160 -8.61 -3.93 -13.05
N MET A 161 -8.28 -5.19 -12.79
CA MET A 161 -7.35 -5.61 -11.73
C MET A 161 -5.97 -4.97 -11.91
N ASN A 162 -5.50 -4.86 -13.15
CA ASN A 162 -4.22 -4.21 -13.45
C ASN A 162 -4.29 -2.70 -13.29
N LYS A 163 -5.46 -2.06 -13.42
CA LYS A 163 -5.62 -0.63 -13.15
C LYS A 163 -5.69 -0.31 -11.66
N ILE A 164 -6.41 -1.12 -10.89
CA ILE A 164 -6.59 -0.89 -9.45
C ILE A 164 -5.47 -1.50 -8.61
N GLN A 165 -4.75 -2.51 -9.12
CA GLN A 165 -3.68 -3.28 -8.45
C GLN A 165 -3.85 -3.45 -6.93
N PRO A 166 -4.76 -4.32 -6.47
CA PRO A 166 -5.16 -4.34 -5.07
C PRO A 166 -4.00 -4.63 -4.09
N SER A 167 -3.01 -5.43 -4.49
CA SER A 167 -1.80 -5.69 -3.68
C SER A 167 -0.94 -4.45 -3.43
N GLN A 168 -0.75 -3.61 -4.45
CA GLN A 168 -0.04 -2.33 -4.32
C GLN A 168 -0.81 -1.41 -3.37
N LEU A 169 -2.10 -1.26 -3.64
CA LEU A 169 -2.98 -0.40 -2.88
C LEU A 169 -3.08 -0.83 -1.42
N ALA A 170 -3.08 -2.13 -1.12
CA ALA A 170 -3.09 -2.62 0.24
C ALA A 170 -1.82 -2.18 0.98
N GLU A 171 -0.67 -2.24 0.31
CA GLU A 171 0.62 -1.84 0.89
C GLU A 171 0.71 -0.34 1.15
N GLU A 172 0.19 0.48 0.22
CA GLU A 172 0.05 1.91 0.44
C GLU A 172 -0.76 2.21 1.71
N GLN A 173 -1.82 1.45 1.99
CA GLN A 173 -2.62 1.64 3.20
C GLN A 173 -1.94 1.12 4.47
N ARG A 174 -1.16 0.03 4.39
CA ARG A 174 -0.34 -0.43 5.52
C ARG A 174 0.70 0.62 5.90
N ASN A 175 1.34 1.23 4.90
CA ASN A 175 2.27 2.35 5.11
C ASN A 175 1.57 3.57 5.71
N ALA A 176 0.41 3.96 5.21
CA ALA A 176 -0.40 5.03 5.80
C ALA A 176 -0.75 4.75 7.27
N THR A 177 -1.23 3.54 7.57
CA THR A 177 -1.55 3.08 8.93
C THR A 177 -0.35 3.23 9.86
N ARG A 178 0.85 2.82 9.40
CA ARG A 178 2.10 2.94 10.16
C ARG A 178 2.45 4.40 10.43
N LEU A 179 2.38 5.27 9.42
CA LEU A 179 2.73 6.69 9.55
C LEU A 179 1.75 7.44 10.45
N PHE A 180 0.44 7.20 10.32
CA PHE A 180 -0.55 7.77 11.22
C PHE A 180 -0.39 7.28 12.66
N ARG A 181 -0.02 6.01 12.87
CA ARG A 181 0.30 5.49 14.21
C ARG A 181 1.56 6.14 14.80
N GLN A 182 2.57 6.40 13.97
CA GLN A 182 3.75 7.16 14.40
C GLN A 182 3.35 8.57 14.82
N LEU A 183 2.54 9.26 14.02
CA LEU A 183 2.04 10.60 14.34
C LEU A 183 1.18 10.60 15.62
N GLN A 184 0.32 9.59 15.80
CA GLN A 184 -0.47 9.39 17.01
C GLN A 184 0.42 9.34 18.25
N ASN A 185 1.48 8.53 18.20
CA ASN A 185 2.44 8.37 19.30
C ASN A 185 3.25 9.66 19.54
N GLU A 186 3.63 10.39 18.48
CA GLU A 186 4.28 11.70 18.60
C GLU A 186 3.38 12.69 19.35
N ILE A 187 2.10 12.79 18.99
CA ILE A 187 1.14 13.68 19.65
C ILE A 187 0.94 13.28 21.11
N GLN A 188 0.72 11.99 21.41
CA GLN A 188 0.55 11.50 22.77
C GLN A 188 1.76 11.79 23.66
N THR A 189 2.96 11.54 23.14
CA THR A 189 4.22 11.83 23.84
C THR A 189 4.32 13.32 24.14
N LYS A 190 3.97 14.17 23.18
CA LYS A 190 4.03 15.62 23.34
C LYS A 190 3.04 16.16 24.37
N ILE A 191 1.82 15.63 24.37
CA ILE A 191 0.81 15.93 25.39
C ILE A 191 1.30 15.48 26.77
N ALA A 192 1.90 14.28 26.88
CA ALA A 192 2.40 13.74 28.15
C ALA A 192 3.57 14.55 28.74
N ILE A 193 4.43 15.12 27.89
CA ILE A 193 5.53 16.01 28.30
C ILE A 193 5.00 17.36 28.82
N GLY A 194 3.81 17.79 28.37
CA GLY A 194 3.12 18.98 28.88
C GLY A 194 3.61 20.32 28.35
N LYS A 195 4.62 20.34 27.47
CA LYS A 195 5.07 21.54 26.74
C LYS A 195 4.44 21.56 25.36
N VAL A 196 3.26 22.16 25.25
CA VAL A 196 2.52 22.27 23.98
C VAL A 196 2.45 23.73 23.57
N THR A 197 2.70 24.01 22.29
CA THR A 197 2.62 25.35 21.69
C THR A 197 1.69 25.36 20.48
N GLU A 198 1.23 26.55 20.05
CA GLU A 198 0.40 26.71 18.85
C GLU A 198 1.13 26.24 17.57
N GLU A 199 2.45 26.40 17.52
CA GLU A 199 3.29 25.88 16.42
C GLU A 199 3.21 24.35 16.32
N ASP A 200 3.06 23.67 17.45
CA ASP A 200 2.93 22.20 17.49
C ASP A 200 1.58 21.73 16.94
N VAL A 201 0.51 22.47 17.22
CA VAL A 201 -0.81 22.22 16.63
C VAL A 201 -0.73 22.40 15.12
N LYS A 202 -0.15 23.52 14.65
CA LYS A 202 0.00 23.81 13.22
C LYS A 202 0.86 22.78 12.50
N ASN A 203 1.98 22.37 13.09
CA ASN A 203 2.87 21.35 12.53
C ASN A 203 2.18 19.98 12.48
N THR A 204 1.52 19.57 13.57
CA THR A 204 0.75 18.32 13.60
C THR A 204 -0.36 18.33 12.53
N MET A 205 -1.11 19.42 12.41
CA MET A 205 -2.14 19.56 11.38
C MET A 205 -1.55 19.47 9.98
N ALA A 206 -0.42 20.14 9.71
CA ALA A 206 0.27 20.06 8.42
C ALA A 206 0.73 18.64 8.10
N LYS A 207 1.25 17.91 9.10
CA LYS A 207 1.62 16.49 8.97
C LYS A 207 0.41 15.61 8.63
N VAL A 208 -0.73 15.79 9.30
CA VAL A 208 -1.97 15.06 8.98
C VAL A 208 -2.38 15.29 7.53
N LEU A 209 -2.42 16.56 7.09
CA LEU A 209 -2.81 16.91 5.73
C LEU A 209 -1.80 16.41 4.67
N ALA A 210 -0.52 16.39 5.00
CA ALA A 210 0.52 15.84 4.14
C ALA A 210 0.34 14.32 3.96
N LEU A 211 0.04 13.59 5.04
CA LEU A 211 -0.26 12.16 4.99
C LEU A 211 -1.54 11.86 4.21
N ASP A 212 -2.61 12.63 4.43
CA ASP A 212 -3.87 12.50 3.67
C ASP A 212 -3.65 12.71 2.16
N LYS A 213 -2.75 13.63 1.79
CA LYS A 213 -2.38 13.88 0.39
C LYS A 213 -1.46 12.79 -0.18
N ALA A 214 -0.55 12.26 0.63
CA ALA A 214 0.38 11.22 0.21
C ALA A 214 -0.31 9.86 0.03
N TYR A 215 -1.35 9.56 0.81
CA TYR A 215 -2.08 8.28 0.79
C TYR A 215 -3.59 8.48 0.55
N PRO A 216 -3.98 8.91 -0.65
CA PRO A 216 -5.38 9.16 -0.97
C PRO A 216 -6.21 7.87 -0.95
N LEU A 217 -7.40 7.95 -0.36
CA LEU A 217 -8.35 6.84 -0.30
C LEU A 217 -9.07 6.53 -1.62
N PRO A 218 -9.43 7.53 -2.47
CA PRO A 218 -10.17 7.26 -3.69
C PRO A 218 -9.39 6.42 -4.71
N LEU A 219 -10.03 5.37 -5.23
CA LEU A 219 -9.45 4.42 -6.19
C LEU A 219 -9.31 4.98 -7.62
N LEU A 220 -9.98 6.11 -7.93
CA LEU A 220 -10.04 6.68 -9.27
C LEU A 220 -9.75 8.19 -9.23
N GLY A 221 -8.79 8.64 -10.04
CA GLY A 221 -8.50 10.06 -10.29
C GLY A 221 -7.52 10.74 -9.33
N ALA A 222 -7.31 10.20 -8.13
CA ALA A 222 -6.35 10.73 -7.15
C ALA A 222 -5.27 9.72 -6.71
N MET A 223 -5.31 8.49 -7.21
CA MET A 223 -4.41 7.41 -6.80
C MET A 223 -2.96 7.65 -7.25
N ILE A 224 -2.00 7.19 -6.46
CA ILE A 224 -0.59 7.13 -6.88
C ILE A 224 -0.53 6.35 -8.21
N GLU A 225 0.18 6.90 -9.19
CA GLU A 225 0.26 6.28 -10.50
C GLU A 225 0.96 4.92 -10.37
N LYS A 226 0.30 3.83 -10.79
CA LYS A 226 0.87 2.47 -10.79
C LYS A 226 2.17 2.36 -11.60
N PHE A 227 2.26 3.07 -12.73
CA PHE A 227 3.40 3.01 -13.63
C PHE A 227 3.91 4.40 -13.97
N PRO A 228 4.51 5.10 -13.00
CA PRO A 228 5.05 6.42 -13.25
C PRO A 228 6.17 6.33 -14.30
N LYS A 229 6.37 7.42 -15.05
CA LYS A 229 7.45 7.48 -16.06
C LYS A 229 8.83 7.34 -15.44
N LYS A 230 8.98 7.82 -14.20
CA LYS A 230 10.17 7.72 -13.38
C LYS A 230 9.78 7.08 -12.05
N PHE A 231 10.55 6.10 -11.61
CA PHE A 231 10.44 5.61 -10.24
C PHE A 231 11.00 6.69 -9.33
N GLU A 232 10.18 7.17 -8.41
CA GLU A 232 10.55 8.18 -7.42
C GLU A 232 10.26 7.60 -6.04
N HIS A 233 11.06 7.98 -5.06
CA HIS A 233 10.81 7.65 -3.66
C HIS A 233 9.50 8.28 -3.16
N ALA A 234 8.97 7.76 -2.04
CA ALA A 234 7.79 8.34 -1.43
C ALA A 234 8.13 9.57 -0.59
N THR A 235 7.36 10.65 -0.74
CA THR A 235 7.49 11.91 0.02
C THR A 235 6.18 12.16 0.77
N TRP A 236 6.20 12.07 2.10
CA TRP A 236 4.99 12.15 2.92
C TRP A 236 5.04 13.21 4.03
N TRP A 237 6.19 13.84 4.26
CA TRP A 237 6.29 14.99 5.16
C TRP A 237 6.28 16.31 4.39
N PRO A 238 5.73 17.39 4.98
CA PRO A 238 5.80 18.71 4.38
C PRO A 238 7.27 19.15 4.30
N SER A 239 7.69 19.65 3.14
CA SER A 239 8.99 20.32 2.99
C SER A 239 9.05 21.45 4.02
N SER A 240 10.06 21.44 4.88
CA SER A 240 10.24 22.51 5.84
C SER A 240 10.57 23.80 5.07
N SER A 241 9.78 24.85 5.26
CA SER A 241 10.18 26.17 4.78
C SER A 241 11.27 26.68 5.72
N SER A 242 12.53 26.36 5.40
CA SER A 242 13.70 26.90 6.10
C SER A 242 13.58 28.42 6.22
N HIS A 243 13.33 28.92 7.43
CA HIS A 243 13.61 30.32 7.76
C HIS A 243 15.13 30.43 7.90
N ARG A 244 15.78 30.72 6.78
CA ARG A 244 17.21 31.02 6.72
C ARG A 244 17.50 32.27 7.55
N THR A 245 17.99 32.07 8.76
CA THR A 245 18.67 33.11 9.52
C THR A 245 19.92 32.49 10.11
N SER A 246 21.06 32.66 9.43
CA SER A 246 22.32 32.16 9.97
C SER A 246 22.83 33.16 11.00
N LEU A 247 22.84 32.77 12.27
CA LEU A 247 23.52 33.49 13.33
C LEU A 247 24.50 32.52 13.98
N LYS A 248 25.76 32.61 13.55
CA LYS A 248 26.87 31.89 14.17
C LYS A 248 26.97 32.28 15.65
N SER A 249 26.41 31.45 16.52
CA SER A 249 26.51 31.54 17.98
C SER A 249 27.58 30.58 18.50
N LYS A 250 28.32 31.04 19.51
CA LYS A 250 29.45 30.36 20.17
C LYS A 250 28.99 29.14 20.97
N GLU A 251 29.82 28.09 20.95
CA GLU A 251 29.85 26.92 21.85
C GLU A 251 28.67 26.84 22.84
N SER A 252 27.56 26.27 22.37
CA SER A 252 26.48 25.84 23.25
C SER A 252 26.72 24.40 23.68
N LYS A 253 26.48 24.09 24.95
CA LYS A 253 26.61 22.75 25.53
C LYS A 253 25.48 21.79 25.10
N ASN A 254 25.10 21.79 23.81
CA ASN A 254 23.93 21.04 23.30
C ASN A 254 24.29 19.65 22.71
N GLY A 255 25.41 19.05 23.11
CA GLY A 255 25.81 17.70 22.65
C GLY A 255 26.27 17.61 21.19
N TRP A 256 26.26 18.71 20.44
CA TRP A 256 26.78 18.80 19.08
C TRP A 256 28.28 19.09 19.08
N SER A 257 29.03 18.35 18.25
CA SER A 257 30.44 18.60 17.95
C SER A 257 30.65 18.56 16.44
N GLU A 258 31.71 19.23 15.95
CA GLU A 258 32.09 19.16 14.53
C GLU A 258 32.41 17.72 14.10
N GLU A 259 32.97 16.91 15.00
CA GLU A 259 33.19 15.48 14.80
C GLU A 259 31.87 14.73 14.56
N LEU A 260 30.86 14.95 15.40
CA LEU A 260 29.55 14.33 15.24
C LEU A 260 28.88 14.76 13.93
N GLU A 261 28.93 16.04 13.57
CA GLU A 261 28.37 16.52 12.29
C GLU A 261 29.04 15.86 11.09
N MET A 262 30.37 15.69 11.12
CA MET A 262 31.10 14.97 10.08
C MET A 262 30.71 13.49 10.05
N GLU A 263 30.68 12.81 11.21
CA GLU A 263 30.29 11.40 11.29
C GLU A 263 28.89 11.16 10.73
N LEU A 264 27.92 12.04 11.04
CA LEU A 264 26.57 11.95 10.53
C LEU A 264 26.50 12.15 9.01
N LYS A 265 27.26 13.11 8.46
CA LYS A 265 27.38 13.30 7.00
C LYS A 265 27.98 12.08 6.30
N GLU A 266 29.01 11.48 6.90
CA GLU A 266 29.60 10.24 6.38
C GLU A 266 28.57 9.10 6.33
N VAL A 267 27.75 8.94 7.37
CA VAL A 267 26.68 7.93 7.35
C VAL A 267 25.65 8.26 6.26
N MET A 268 25.27 9.52 6.08
CA MET A 268 24.30 9.90 5.04
C MET A 268 24.83 9.67 3.62
N GLU A 269 26.14 9.82 3.39
CA GLU A 269 26.73 9.42 2.10
C GLU A 269 26.57 7.92 1.82
N VAL A 270 26.72 7.07 2.85
CA VAL A 270 26.47 5.63 2.71
C VAL A 270 24.99 5.38 2.44
N VAL A 271 24.08 6.03 3.18
CA VAL A 271 22.63 5.93 2.96
C VAL A 271 22.27 6.29 1.51
N GLN A 272 22.82 7.38 0.98
CA GLN A 272 22.54 7.83 -0.37
C GLN A 272 23.06 6.83 -1.42
N LYS A 273 24.34 6.47 -1.35
CA LYS A 273 25.01 5.63 -2.37
C LYS A 273 24.64 4.16 -2.32
N LYS A 274 24.31 3.63 -1.14
CA LYS A 274 24.04 2.20 -0.93
C LYS A 274 22.56 1.95 -0.78
N ASP A 275 21.93 2.54 0.23
CA ASP A 275 20.53 2.25 0.52
C ASP A 275 19.58 2.86 -0.54
N ILE A 276 19.59 4.18 -0.74
CA ILE A 276 18.66 4.86 -1.66
C ILE A 276 18.83 4.36 -3.09
N GLU A 277 20.06 4.39 -3.62
CA GLU A 277 20.33 3.99 -5.01
C GLU A 277 19.94 2.53 -5.29
N ASP A 278 20.23 1.58 -4.39
CA ASP A 278 19.85 0.19 -4.61
C ASP A 278 18.33 -0.01 -4.51
N TYR A 279 17.65 0.65 -3.58
CA TYR A 279 16.18 0.57 -3.47
C TYR A 279 15.48 1.18 -4.68
N GLU A 280 15.96 2.31 -5.20
CA GLU A 280 15.44 2.88 -6.45
C GLU A 280 15.70 1.98 -7.66
N ARG A 281 16.88 1.37 -7.73
CA ARG A 281 17.24 0.42 -8.79
C ARG A 281 16.35 -0.82 -8.76
N LEU A 282 16.18 -1.44 -7.60
CA LEU A 282 15.34 -2.63 -7.39
C LEU A 282 13.86 -2.29 -7.65
N GLY A 283 13.39 -1.16 -7.13
CA GLY A 283 12.05 -0.64 -7.39
C GLY A 283 11.76 -0.48 -8.87
N ASN A 284 12.67 0.16 -9.63
CA ASN A 284 12.54 0.33 -11.07
C ASN A 284 12.56 -1.00 -11.84
N LEU A 285 13.36 -1.98 -11.40
CA LEU A 285 13.38 -3.32 -12.00
C LEU A 285 12.04 -4.03 -11.81
N VAL A 286 11.53 -4.08 -10.57
CA VAL A 286 10.23 -4.70 -10.26
C VAL A 286 9.10 -3.99 -10.98
N LEU A 287 9.12 -2.65 -11.03
CA LEU A 287 8.12 -1.85 -11.75
C LEU A 287 8.06 -2.21 -13.24
N LYS A 288 9.21 -2.38 -13.91
CA LYS A 288 9.28 -2.79 -15.32
C LYS A 288 8.74 -4.19 -15.55
N ILE A 289 9.04 -5.12 -14.66
CA ILE A 289 8.52 -6.50 -14.71
C ILE A 289 7.00 -6.49 -14.49
N ASN A 290 6.51 -5.80 -13.46
CA ASN A 290 5.08 -5.65 -13.20
C ASN A 290 4.35 -5.05 -14.42
N LYS A 291 4.95 -4.03 -15.05
CA LYS A 291 4.40 -3.39 -16.26
C LYS A 291 4.30 -4.32 -17.46
N SER A 292 5.31 -5.14 -17.71
CA SER A 292 5.29 -6.06 -18.84
C SER A 292 4.22 -7.15 -18.64
N LEU A 293 4.08 -7.68 -17.43
CA LEU A 293 3.09 -8.68 -17.07
C LEU A 293 1.66 -8.13 -17.13
N ALA A 294 1.46 -6.90 -16.63
CA ALA A 294 0.19 -6.20 -16.65
C ALA A 294 -0.36 -5.97 -18.07
N ILE A 295 0.52 -5.95 -19.07
CA ILE A 295 0.16 -5.85 -20.49
C ILE A 295 -0.03 -7.26 -21.08
N ALA A 296 0.88 -8.19 -20.76
CA ALA A 296 0.88 -9.53 -21.32
C ALA A 296 -0.36 -10.36 -20.93
N GLY A 297 -0.82 -10.30 -19.68
CA GLY A 297 -1.98 -11.06 -19.22
C GLY A 297 -3.26 -10.75 -20.02
N PRO A 298 -3.73 -9.47 -20.06
CA PRO A 298 -4.86 -9.08 -20.89
C PRO A 298 -4.68 -9.40 -22.37
N LEU A 299 -3.46 -9.24 -22.92
CA LEU A 299 -3.19 -9.53 -24.32
C LEU A 299 -3.33 -11.02 -24.63
N LEU A 300 -2.78 -11.90 -23.80
CA LEU A 300 -2.87 -13.35 -23.96
C LEU A 300 -4.30 -13.87 -23.80
N THR A 301 -5.04 -13.39 -22.80
CA THR A 301 -6.47 -13.73 -22.67
C THR A 301 -7.29 -13.21 -23.86
N GLY A 302 -6.97 -12.03 -24.40
CA GLY A 302 -7.62 -11.50 -25.59
C GLY A 302 -7.34 -12.35 -26.84
N VAL A 303 -6.09 -12.77 -27.04
CA VAL A 303 -5.72 -13.74 -28.10
C VAL A 303 -6.47 -15.05 -27.90
N ALA A 304 -6.56 -15.55 -26.66
CA ALA A 304 -7.27 -16.77 -26.35
C ALA A 304 -8.78 -16.65 -26.61
N ALA A 305 -9.39 -15.49 -26.32
CA ALA A 305 -10.80 -15.21 -26.59
C ALA A 305 -11.09 -15.29 -28.09
N VAL A 306 -10.30 -14.59 -28.91
CA VAL A 306 -10.43 -14.62 -30.37
C VAL A 306 -10.17 -16.02 -30.91
N GLY A 307 -9.07 -16.65 -30.50
CA GLY A 307 -8.69 -17.99 -30.93
C GLY A 307 -9.75 -19.06 -30.62
N SER A 308 -10.45 -18.93 -29.49
CA SER A 308 -11.47 -19.90 -29.06
C SER A 308 -12.69 -19.95 -29.98
N VAL A 309 -13.06 -18.82 -30.60
CA VAL A 309 -14.17 -18.77 -31.57
C VAL A 309 -13.78 -19.42 -32.90
N PHE A 310 -12.50 -19.39 -33.25
CA PHE A 310 -11.96 -19.92 -34.52
C PHE A 310 -11.39 -21.35 -34.42
N ILE A 311 -11.60 -22.06 -33.30
CA ILE A 311 -11.23 -23.48 -33.17
C ILE A 311 -11.85 -24.28 -34.33
N SER A 312 -11.05 -25.07 -35.05
CA SER A 312 -11.49 -25.91 -36.17
C SER A 312 -10.82 -27.28 -36.10
N ALA A 313 -11.45 -28.31 -36.66
CA ALA A 313 -10.88 -29.66 -36.70
C ALA A 313 -9.69 -29.78 -37.68
N GLU A 314 -9.53 -28.82 -38.58
CA GLU A 314 -8.57 -28.86 -39.69
C GLU A 314 -7.17 -28.43 -39.29
N SER A 315 -7.01 -27.66 -38.20
CA SER A 315 -5.71 -27.20 -37.73
C SER A 315 -5.54 -27.40 -36.22
N SER A 316 -4.52 -28.18 -35.84
CA SER A 316 -4.17 -28.42 -34.43
C SER A 316 -3.82 -27.10 -33.70
N TRP A 317 -3.23 -26.15 -34.42
CA TRP A 317 -2.91 -24.81 -33.93
C TRP A 317 -4.13 -24.02 -33.46
N SER A 318 -5.31 -24.21 -34.07
CA SER A 318 -6.53 -23.50 -33.67
C SER A 318 -6.99 -23.86 -32.25
N VAL A 319 -6.62 -25.05 -31.75
CA VAL A 319 -6.89 -25.51 -30.38
C VAL A 319 -5.74 -25.13 -29.44
N VAL A 320 -4.49 -25.31 -29.90
CA VAL A 320 -3.29 -25.09 -29.09
C VAL A 320 -3.15 -23.62 -28.72
N VAL A 321 -3.35 -22.70 -29.66
CA VAL A 321 -3.18 -21.25 -29.42
C VAL A 321 -4.06 -20.74 -28.27
N PRO A 322 -5.41 -20.93 -28.27
CA PRO A 322 -6.23 -20.41 -27.18
C PRO A 322 -5.97 -21.12 -25.84
N ALA A 323 -5.74 -22.44 -25.84
CA ALA A 323 -5.46 -23.18 -24.62
C ALA A 323 -4.12 -22.76 -23.98
N VAL A 324 -3.05 -22.64 -24.78
CA VAL A 324 -1.72 -22.25 -24.30
C VAL A 324 -1.70 -20.78 -23.90
N ALA A 325 -2.32 -19.88 -24.69
CA ALA A 325 -2.39 -18.46 -24.35
C ALA A 325 -3.15 -18.24 -23.03
N GLY A 326 -4.27 -18.94 -22.83
CA GLY A 326 -5.02 -18.90 -21.57
C GLY A 326 -4.23 -19.44 -20.38
N ALA A 327 -3.60 -20.61 -20.52
CA ALA A 327 -2.77 -21.19 -19.46
C ALA A 327 -1.58 -20.29 -19.11
N MET A 328 -0.89 -19.72 -20.11
CA MET A 328 0.21 -18.79 -19.91
C MET A 328 -0.26 -17.49 -19.26
N SER A 329 -1.44 -16.98 -19.65
CA SER A 329 -2.01 -15.81 -18.98
C SER A 329 -2.30 -16.07 -17.50
N THR A 330 -2.72 -17.29 -17.14
CA THR A 330 -2.94 -17.68 -15.74
C THR A 330 -1.61 -17.66 -14.97
N ALA A 331 -0.54 -18.21 -15.57
CA ALA A 331 0.79 -18.18 -14.95
C ALA A 331 1.31 -16.74 -14.77
N ILE A 332 1.14 -15.87 -15.77
CA ILE A 332 1.48 -14.46 -15.69
C ILE A 332 0.69 -13.75 -14.59
N ASN A 333 -0.61 -13.97 -14.52
CA ASN A 333 -1.48 -13.39 -13.48
C ASN A 333 -1.06 -13.87 -12.08
N GLY A 334 -0.72 -15.15 -11.94
CA GLY A 334 -0.15 -15.71 -10.71
C GLY A 334 1.17 -15.07 -10.30
N PHE A 335 2.07 -14.82 -11.25
CA PHE A 335 3.35 -14.19 -10.96
C PHE A 335 3.20 -12.69 -10.64
N GLU A 336 2.36 -11.94 -11.38
CA GLU A 336 2.11 -10.51 -11.14
C GLU A 336 1.42 -10.26 -9.79
N HIS A 337 0.24 -10.87 -9.59
CA HIS A 337 -0.63 -10.55 -8.46
C HIS A 337 -0.48 -11.52 -7.29
N GLY A 338 -0.18 -12.79 -7.56
CA GLY A 338 0.14 -13.79 -6.53
C GLY A 338 1.55 -13.63 -5.97
N GLY A 339 2.51 -13.22 -6.80
CA GLY A 339 3.85 -12.77 -6.36
C GLY A 339 3.85 -11.37 -5.74
N GLN A 340 2.69 -10.70 -5.69
CA GLN A 340 2.51 -9.37 -5.09
C GLN A 340 3.53 -8.33 -5.59
N LEU A 341 3.83 -8.31 -6.89
CA LEU A 341 4.86 -7.41 -7.43
C LEU A 341 4.56 -5.92 -7.21
N GLY A 342 3.27 -5.57 -7.05
CA GLY A 342 2.85 -4.22 -6.65
C GLY A 342 3.25 -3.84 -5.25
N MET A 343 2.99 -4.74 -4.30
CA MET A 343 3.40 -4.58 -2.91
C MET A 343 4.93 -4.45 -2.82
N VAL A 344 5.67 -5.27 -3.56
CA VAL A 344 7.15 -5.22 -3.57
C VAL A 344 7.66 -3.90 -4.16
N ALA A 345 7.06 -3.40 -5.24
CA ALA A 345 7.44 -2.11 -5.81
C ALA A 345 7.20 -0.95 -4.81
N GLU A 346 6.08 -0.95 -4.11
CA GLU A 346 5.78 0.05 -3.08
C GLU A 346 6.63 -0.10 -1.82
N MET A 347 7.00 -1.33 -1.45
CA MET A 347 7.95 -1.57 -0.37
C MET A 347 9.29 -0.87 -0.67
N TYR A 348 9.85 -1.06 -1.87
CA TYR A 348 11.08 -0.40 -2.28
C TYR A 348 10.93 1.12 -2.35
N ARG A 349 9.80 1.62 -2.85
CA ARG A 349 9.51 3.06 -2.93
C ARG A 349 9.42 3.70 -1.53
N ASN A 350 8.79 3.00 -0.58
CA ASN A 350 8.69 3.43 0.81
C ASN A 350 10.05 3.37 1.52
N SER A 351 10.87 2.34 1.28
CA SER A 351 12.24 2.26 1.83
C SER A 351 13.12 3.40 1.33
N ALA A 352 13.16 3.65 0.01
CA ALA A 352 13.90 4.78 -0.55
C ALA A 352 13.41 6.13 0.04
N GLY A 353 12.09 6.31 0.20
CA GLY A 353 11.51 7.51 0.80
C GLY A 353 11.86 7.68 2.28
N PHE A 354 11.98 6.57 3.02
CA PHE A 354 12.41 6.60 4.42
C PHE A 354 13.85 7.09 4.56
N PHE A 355 14.74 6.62 3.69
CA PHE A 355 16.14 7.03 3.68
C PHE A 355 16.32 8.47 3.20
N GLN A 356 15.58 8.89 2.17
CA GLN A 356 15.55 10.29 1.73
C GLN A 356 15.12 11.22 2.87
N MET A 357 14.05 10.86 3.58
CA MET A 357 13.59 11.61 4.76
C MET A 357 14.64 11.64 5.88
N LEU A 358 15.45 10.59 6.01
CA LEU A 358 16.52 10.54 6.98
C LEU A 358 17.67 11.50 6.61
N GLU A 359 18.07 11.49 5.34
CA GLU A 359 19.07 12.38 4.77
C GLU A 359 18.67 13.85 4.93
N GLU A 360 17.45 14.20 4.49
CA GLU A 360 16.90 15.56 4.63
C GLU A 360 16.82 15.98 6.10
N SER A 361 16.38 15.08 7.00
CA SER A 361 16.33 15.39 8.43
C SER A 361 17.70 15.65 9.03
N VAL A 362 18.76 14.97 8.57
CA VAL A 362 20.14 15.20 9.04
C VAL A 362 20.67 16.51 8.48
N GLU A 363 20.47 16.78 7.18
CA GLU A 363 20.90 18.02 6.52
C GLU A 363 20.25 19.24 7.17
N GLU A 364 18.91 19.24 7.32
CA GLU A 364 18.17 20.32 7.98
C GLU A 364 18.65 20.56 9.41
N THR A 365 18.87 19.49 10.19
CA THR A 365 19.34 19.60 11.58
C THR A 365 20.75 20.20 11.64
N ILE A 366 21.63 19.85 10.70
CA ILE A 366 22.99 20.39 10.62
C ILE A 366 22.99 21.86 10.13
N GLU A 367 22.00 22.29 9.34
CA GLU A 367 21.88 23.67 8.89
C GLU A 367 21.20 24.61 9.90
N GLU A 368 20.38 24.09 10.82
CA GLU A 368 19.65 24.89 11.82
C GLU A 368 20.57 25.54 12.87
N ASP A 369 20.14 26.61 13.54
CA ASP A 369 20.92 27.22 14.64
C ASP A 369 21.07 26.25 15.83
N VAL A 370 22.29 26.10 16.36
CA VAL A 370 22.63 25.12 17.43
C VAL A 370 21.74 25.24 18.68
N GLU A 371 21.25 26.44 18.98
CA GLU A 371 20.35 26.72 20.12
C GLU A 371 18.92 26.22 19.92
N ARG A 372 18.50 25.99 18.67
CA ARG A 372 17.17 25.46 18.30
C ARG A 372 17.18 23.95 18.03
N ARG A 373 18.36 23.36 17.80
CA ARG A 373 18.51 21.93 17.52
C ARG A 373 18.12 21.06 18.72
N GLU A 374 17.57 19.88 18.41
CA GLU A 374 17.53 18.75 19.34
C GLU A 374 18.96 18.46 19.86
N ASN A 375 19.08 17.92 21.07
CA ASN A 375 20.39 17.55 21.62
C ASN A 375 21.11 16.54 20.70
N GLY A 376 22.40 16.78 20.42
CA GLY A 376 23.17 16.00 19.45
C GLY A 376 23.26 14.50 19.80
N GLU A 377 23.42 14.15 21.07
CA GLU A 377 23.50 12.74 21.50
C GLU A 377 22.13 12.03 21.37
N LEU A 378 21.03 12.74 21.65
CA LEU A 378 19.67 12.21 21.44
C LEU A 378 19.38 12.01 19.95
N PHE A 379 19.81 12.95 19.12
CA PHE A 379 19.66 12.87 17.67
C PHE A 379 20.48 11.70 17.10
N GLU A 380 21.74 11.54 17.50
CA GLU A 380 22.59 10.40 17.12
C GLU A 380 21.94 9.07 17.53
N MET A 381 21.43 8.98 18.76
CA MET A 381 20.72 7.78 19.23
C MET A 381 19.48 7.47 18.40
N LYS A 382 18.66 8.48 18.08
CA LYS A 382 17.46 8.33 17.26
C LYS A 382 17.82 7.85 15.84
N LEU A 383 18.89 8.40 15.26
CA LEU A 383 19.39 7.99 13.95
C LEU A 383 19.91 6.55 13.98
N ALA A 384 20.73 6.20 14.97
CA ALA A 384 21.26 4.85 15.14
C ALA A 384 20.12 3.82 15.24
N LEU A 385 19.09 4.11 16.04
CA LEU A 385 17.92 3.26 16.18
C LEU A 385 17.10 3.15 14.88
N LYS A 386 16.93 4.27 14.15
CA LYS A 386 16.27 4.28 12.83
C LYS A 386 17.02 3.46 11.78
N LEU A 387 18.34 3.31 11.90
CA LEU A 387 19.18 2.47 11.04
C LEU A 387 19.39 1.05 11.60
N GLY A 388 18.85 0.73 12.77
CA GLY A 388 19.04 -0.58 13.42
C GLY A 388 20.47 -0.82 13.93
N ARG A 389 21.20 0.24 14.23
CA ARG A 389 22.59 0.19 14.72
C ARG A 389 22.69 0.62 16.18
N SER A 390 23.71 0.12 16.88
CA SER A 390 24.16 0.76 18.12
C SER A 390 24.95 2.03 17.79
N LEU A 391 25.11 2.93 18.77
CA LEU A 391 25.93 4.15 18.61
C LEU A 391 27.35 3.82 18.12
N SER A 392 28.00 2.82 18.72
CA SER A 392 29.33 2.38 18.29
C SER A 392 29.37 1.91 16.83
N GLN A 393 28.37 1.14 16.40
CA GLN A 393 28.30 0.65 15.02
C GLN A 393 28.00 1.75 14.01
N LEU A 394 27.33 2.82 14.43
CA LEU A 394 27.09 4.00 13.60
C LEU A 394 28.39 4.78 13.39
N ARG A 395 29.14 5.04 14.47
CA ARG A 395 30.46 5.72 14.39
C ARG A 395 31.50 4.90 13.64
N ASP A 396 31.49 3.58 13.81
CA ASP A 396 32.37 2.69 13.05
C ASP A 396 32.07 2.73 11.54
N LEU A 397 30.79 2.82 11.16
CA LEU A 397 30.38 2.99 9.76
C LEU A 397 30.88 4.33 9.20
N ALA A 398 30.72 5.41 9.94
CA ALA A 398 31.22 6.73 9.56
C ALA A 398 32.74 6.70 9.29
N LYS A 399 33.51 6.07 10.20
CA LYS A 399 34.96 5.93 10.06
C LYS A 399 35.35 5.10 8.83
N LYS A 400 34.65 4.00 8.57
CA LYS A 400 34.87 3.18 7.37
C LYS A 400 34.57 3.98 6.11
N SER A 401 33.47 4.73 6.07
CA SER A 401 33.11 5.61 4.95
C SER A 401 34.20 6.64 4.66
N ALA A 402 34.64 7.36 5.69
CA ALA A 402 35.69 8.36 5.57
C ALA A 402 37.01 7.74 5.05
N TYR A 403 37.37 6.55 5.56
CA TYR A 403 38.56 5.81 5.12
C TYR A 403 38.46 5.35 3.67
N SER A 404 37.32 4.76 3.29
CA SER A 404 37.00 4.35 1.93
C SER A 404 37.09 5.50 0.92
N ARG A 405 36.64 6.71 1.29
CA ARG A 405 36.79 7.90 0.44
C ARG A 405 38.25 8.26 0.19
N ILE A 406 39.12 8.10 1.19
CA ILE A 406 40.56 8.39 1.07
C ILE A 406 41.28 7.34 0.22
N GLU A 407 40.94 6.07 0.39
CA GLU A 407 41.54 4.96 -0.37
C GLU A 407 40.98 4.77 -1.78
N GLY A 408 39.84 5.41 -2.09
CA GLY A 408 39.12 5.20 -3.36
C GLY A 408 38.47 3.81 -3.45
N ALA A 409 38.25 3.15 -2.32
CA ALA A 409 37.58 1.86 -2.21
C ALA A 409 36.09 2.07 -1.90
N ASP A 410 35.21 1.24 -2.48
CA ASP A 410 33.78 1.33 -2.20
C ASP A 410 33.45 0.73 -0.82
N VAL A 411 32.49 1.32 -0.11
CA VAL A 411 32.01 0.81 1.19
C VAL A 411 31.05 -0.34 0.90
N ASP A 412 31.43 -1.58 1.22
CA ASP A 412 30.59 -2.77 0.94
C ASP A 412 29.37 -2.90 1.89
N GLU A 413 29.31 -2.10 2.95
CA GLU A 413 28.30 -2.19 4.01
C GLU A 413 27.16 -1.17 3.81
N PHE A 414 25.90 -1.63 3.84
CA PHE A 414 24.71 -0.75 3.86
C PHE A 414 24.63 0.04 5.17
N ALA A 415 24.06 1.25 5.13
CA ALA A 415 23.87 2.03 6.34
C ALA A 415 22.77 1.44 7.22
N SER A 416 21.69 0.94 6.63
CA SER A 416 20.65 0.24 7.37
C SER A 416 21.03 -1.19 7.72
N LYS A 417 20.65 -1.65 8.91
CA LYS A 417 20.62 -3.07 9.31
C LYS A 417 19.20 -3.63 9.45
N LEU A 418 18.20 -2.79 9.23
CA LEU A 418 16.79 -3.16 9.42
C LEU A 418 16.17 -3.80 8.19
N PHE A 419 16.71 -3.52 7.00
CA PHE A 419 16.13 -3.90 5.71
C PHE A 419 17.13 -4.68 4.88
#